data_AF-A0AAW6PQ42-F1
#
_entry.id   AF-A0AAW6PQ42-F1
#
_cell.length_a   1.000
_cell.length_b   1.000
_cell.length_c   1.000
_cell.angle_alpha   90.00
_cell.angle_beta   90.00
_cell.angle_gamma   90.00
#
_symmetry.space_group_name_H-M   'P 1'
#
loop_
_entity.id
_entity.type
_entity.pdbx_description
1 polymer ?
#
loop_
_entity_poly.entity_id
_entity_poly.type
_entity_poly.pdbx_seq_one_letter_code
_entity_poly.pdbx_strand_id
1 'polypeptide(L)'
;MPAHDFVSPDSIRAQFSAAMSLMYKQEVPLYGTLLELVSEINQQVMAQQPKVAEALRWTGEIERLDHERHGAIRVGTAEELATIARLFAVMGMQPVGYYDLSSAGVPVHSTAFRAVHEQSLHVSPFRVFTSLLRLELIDNPQLRELAQSILAKRQIFTTRALELIAQCERDGGLNAADAEAFVQEALHTFRWHHDATVTAEQYQQLHDQHRLIADVVAFKGPHINHLTPRTLDIDAIQLGMPAKG
;
A
#
# COMPACT_ATOMS: atom_id res chain seq x y z
N MET A 1 16.78 22.71 -23.15
CA MET A 1 17.00 22.56 -21.70
C MET A 1 17.82 21.30 -21.51
N PRO A 2 18.84 21.26 -20.64
CA PRO A 2 19.56 20.02 -20.41
C PRO A 2 18.58 18.98 -19.88
N ALA A 3 18.68 17.73 -20.36
CA ALA A 3 17.94 16.63 -19.76
C ALA A 3 18.36 16.57 -18.29
N HIS A 4 17.41 16.77 -17.38
CA HIS A 4 17.68 16.60 -15.96
C HIS A 4 17.92 15.10 -15.70
N ASP A 5 18.90 14.76 -14.86
CA ASP A 5 19.26 13.38 -14.48
C ASP A 5 18.22 12.72 -13.54
N PHE A 6 16.93 12.95 -13.81
CA PHE A 6 15.84 12.37 -13.04
C PHE A 6 15.58 10.94 -13.46
N VAL A 7 15.26 10.10 -12.46
CA VAL A 7 14.78 8.75 -12.72
C VAL A 7 13.30 8.78 -13.07
N SER A 8 12.80 7.75 -13.75
CA SER A 8 11.38 7.67 -14.07
C SER A 8 10.55 7.38 -12.81
N PRO A 9 9.36 7.99 -12.62
CA PRO A 9 8.46 7.65 -11.52
C PRO A 9 8.11 6.15 -11.48
N ASP A 10 8.11 5.50 -12.64
CA ASP A 10 7.90 4.05 -12.80
C ASP A 10 8.99 3.22 -12.13
N SER A 11 10.25 3.64 -12.22
CA SER A 11 11.37 3.01 -11.51
C SER A 11 11.29 3.21 -9.99
N ILE A 12 10.90 4.42 -9.53
CA ILE A 12 10.69 4.70 -8.10
C ILE A 12 9.58 3.79 -7.55
N ARG A 13 8.48 3.64 -8.29
CA ARG A 13 7.37 2.74 -7.94
C ARG A 13 7.80 1.27 -7.85
N ALA A 14 8.62 0.80 -8.80
CA ALA A 14 9.16 -0.56 -8.78
C ALA A 14 10.04 -0.80 -7.54
N GLN A 15 10.95 0.14 -7.25
CA GLN A 15 11.82 0.09 -6.07
C GLN A 15 11.01 0.12 -4.77
N PHE A 16 10.04 1.02 -4.67
CA PHE A 16 9.14 1.12 -3.52
C PHE A 16 8.34 -0.16 -3.29
N SER A 17 7.78 -0.76 -4.34
CA SER A 17 7.05 -2.03 -4.24
C SER A 17 7.95 -3.17 -3.75
N ALA A 18 9.18 -3.25 -4.25
CA ALA A 18 10.15 -4.26 -3.83
C ALA A 18 10.57 -4.05 -2.36
N ALA A 19 10.85 -2.81 -1.95
CA ALA A 19 11.19 -2.47 -0.58
C ALA A 19 10.05 -2.75 0.40
N MET A 20 8.81 -2.42 0.04
CA MET A 20 7.61 -2.78 0.80
C MET A 20 7.44 -4.30 0.94
N SER A 21 7.65 -5.06 -0.15
CA SER A 21 7.55 -6.52 -0.11
C SER A 21 8.61 -7.15 0.79
N LEU A 22 9.85 -6.65 0.74
CA LEU A 22 10.91 -7.11 1.63
C LEU A 22 10.62 -6.80 3.10
N MET A 23 10.19 -5.56 3.39
CA MET A 23 9.78 -5.16 4.74
C MET A 23 8.63 -6.03 5.26
N TYR A 24 7.57 -6.21 4.47
CA TYR A 24 6.41 -6.99 4.87
C TYR A 24 6.75 -8.48 5.06
N LYS A 25 7.66 -9.03 4.26
CA LYS A 25 8.19 -10.41 4.47
C LYS A 25 8.93 -10.55 5.80
N GLN A 26 9.66 -9.52 6.23
CA GLN A 26 10.34 -9.52 7.52
C GLN A 26 9.36 -9.39 8.69
N GLU A 27 8.31 -8.58 8.53
CA GLU A 27 7.26 -8.39 9.54
C GLU A 27 6.30 -9.60 9.64
N VAL A 28 6.00 -10.26 8.51
CA VAL A 28 5.03 -11.36 8.39
C VAL A 28 5.67 -12.52 7.61
N PRO A 29 6.35 -13.47 8.27
CA PRO A 29 7.09 -14.54 7.58
C PRO A 29 6.24 -15.43 6.65
N LEU A 30 4.95 -15.65 6.98
CA LEU A 30 4.03 -16.42 6.12
C LEU A 30 3.78 -15.75 4.75
N TYR A 31 3.98 -14.44 4.63
CA TYR A 31 3.96 -13.78 3.32
C TYR A 31 5.11 -14.28 2.43
N GLY A 32 6.28 -14.55 3.01
CA GLY A 32 7.40 -15.18 2.30
C GLY A 32 7.03 -16.57 1.75
N THR A 33 6.39 -17.40 2.59
CA THR A 33 5.89 -18.72 2.20
C THR A 33 4.84 -18.62 1.09
N LEU A 34 3.95 -17.62 1.16
CA LEU A 34 2.95 -17.36 0.12
C LEU A 34 3.61 -17.02 -1.23
N LEU A 35 4.66 -16.18 -1.24
CA LEU A 35 5.38 -15.82 -2.47
C LEU A 35 6.01 -17.04 -3.14
N GLU A 36 6.58 -17.97 -2.36
CA GLU A 36 7.15 -19.21 -2.88
C GLU A 36 6.07 -20.08 -3.55
N LEU A 37 4.92 -20.25 -2.88
CA LEU A 37 3.80 -21.01 -3.44
C LEU A 37 3.22 -20.35 -4.70
N VAL A 38 3.09 -19.02 -4.72
CA VAL A 38 2.66 -18.28 -5.92
C VAL A 38 3.60 -18.54 -7.09
N SER A 39 4.92 -18.51 -6.85
CA SER A 39 5.92 -18.74 -7.90
C SER A 39 5.79 -20.16 -8.48
N GLU A 40 5.66 -21.16 -7.62
CA GLU A 40 5.47 -22.57 -8.02
C GLU A 40 4.20 -22.75 -8.86
N ILE A 41 3.05 -22.24 -8.39
CA ILE A 41 1.77 -22.34 -9.11
C ILE A 41 1.83 -21.59 -10.44
N ASN A 42 2.41 -20.40 -10.49
CA ASN A 42 2.52 -19.62 -11.74
C ASN A 42 3.38 -20.35 -12.78
N GLN A 43 4.50 -20.94 -12.36
CA GLN A 43 5.34 -21.76 -13.25
C GLN A 43 4.58 -22.99 -13.75
N GLN A 44 3.85 -23.67 -12.86
CA GLN A 44 3.03 -24.82 -13.22
C GLN A 44 1.97 -24.45 -14.27
N VAL A 45 1.22 -23.36 -14.06
CA VAL A 45 0.19 -22.92 -15.00
C VAL A 45 0.79 -22.58 -16.37
N MET A 46 1.90 -21.85 -16.41
CA MET A 46 2.56 -21.51 -17.68
C MET A 46 3.11 -22.73 -18.42
N ALA A 47 3.56 -23.76 -17.70
CA ALA A 47 4.02 -25.02 -18.30
C ALA A 47 2.86 -25.89 -18.81
N GLN A 48 1.74 -25.93 -18.08
CA GLN A 48 0.59 -26.80 -18.38
C GLN A 48 -0.40 -26.16 -19.38
N GLN A 49 -0.42 -24.83 -19.47
CA GLN A 49 -1.37 -24.08 -20.30
C GLN A 49 -0.65 -23.14 -21.28
N PRO A 50 -0.17 -23.63 -22.44
CA PRO A 50 0.59 -22.84 -23.40
C PRO A 50 -0.12 -21.56 -23.87
N LYS A 51 -1.46 -21.60 -23.98
CA LYS A 51 -2.28 -20.42 -24.34
C LYS A 51 -2.20 -19.31 -23.31
N VAL A 52 -2.12 -19.64 -22.01
CA VAL A 52 -1.94 -18.66 -20.93
C VAL A 52 -0.58 -18.01 -21.05
N ALA A 53 0.49 -18.82 -21.21
CA ALA A 53 1.83 -18.31 -21.39
C ALA A 53 1.95 -17.42 -22.64
N GLU A 54 1.31 -17.79 -23.75
CA GLU A 54 1.29 -16.98 -24.98
C GLU A 54 0.55 -15.66 -24.78
N ALA A 55 -0.62 -15.67 -24.14
CA ALA A 55 -1.37 -14.45 -23.81
C ALA A 55 -0.53 -13.48 -22.96
N LEU A 56 0.14 -13.99 -21.91
CA LEU A 56 1.01 -13.18 -21.04
C LEU A 56 2.22 -12.59 -21.79
N ARG A 57 2.77 -13.30 -22.79
CA ARG A 57 3.82 -12.77 -23.66
C ARG A 57 3.30 -11.66 -24.58
N TRP A 58 2.11 -11.84 -25.17
CA TRP A 58 1.50 -10.84 -26.05
C TRP A 58 1.21 -9.53 -25.31
N THR A 59 0.81 -9.59 -24.04
CA THR A 59 0.50 -8.41 -23.22
C THR A 59 1.71 -7.85 -22.47
N GLY A 60 2.87 -8.52 -22.51
CA GLY A 60 4.03 -8.16 -21.69
C GLY A 60 3.78 -8.34 -20.18
N GLU A 61 2.81 -9.16 -19.79
CA GLU A 61 2.51 -9.42 -18.38
C GLU A 61 3.47 -10.43 -17.77
N ILE A 62 4.09 -11.26 -18.60
CA ILE A 62 5.04 -12.28 -18.15
C ILE A 62 6.26 -11.66 -17.46
N GLU A 63 6.70 -10.46 -17.87
CA GLU A 63 7.84 -9.75 -17.28
C GLU A 63 7.51 -9.11 -15.93
N ARG A 64 6.24 -8.77 -15.67
CA ARG A 64 5.82 -8.08 -14.44
C ARG A 64 5.15 -8.99 -13.40
N LEU A 65 4.70 -10.18 -13.81
CA LEU A 65 3.88 -11.08 -13.00
C LEU A 65 4.52 -11.41 -11.63
N ASP A 66 5.83 -11.71 -11.61
CA ASP A 66 6.57 -12.06 -10.39
C ASP A 66 6.70 -10.89 -9.41
N HIS A 67 6.47 -9.67 -9.89
CA HIS A 67 6.55 -8.45 -9.11
C HIS A 67 5.20 -7.76 -8.91
N GLU A 68 4.12 -8.31 -9.46
CA GLU A 68 2.80 -7.74 -9.38
C GLU A 68 2.22 -7.92 -7.97
N ARG A 69 1.96 -6.79 -7.32
CA ARG A 69 1.48 -6.72 -5.93
C ARG A 69 0.46 -5.60 -5.79
N HIS A 70 -0.44 -5.76 -4.83
CA HIS A 70 -1.20 -4.63 -4.29
C HIS A 70 -1.08 -4.56 -2.77
N GLY A 71 -0.93 -3.34 -2.25
CA GLY A 71 -1.00 -3.05 -0.82
C GLY A 71 -2.36 -2.50 -0.42
N ALA A 72 -2.69 -2.57 0.86
CA ALA A 72 -3.81 -1.87 1.45
C ALA A 72 -3.40 -1.17 2.74
N ILE A 73 -3.86 0.07 2.90
CA ILE A 73 -3.58 0.93 4.06
C ILE A 73 -4.83 1.72 4.46
N ARG A 74 -4.82 2.27 5.66
CA ARG A 74 -5.93 3.07 6.21
C ARG A 74 -5.38 4.34 6.85
N VAL A 75 -5.91 5.49 6.45
CA VAL A 75 -5.60 6.80 7.02
C VAL A 75 -6.79 7.33 7.82
N GLY A 76 -6.51 8.20 8.78
CA GLY A 76 -7.49 8.72 9.74
C GLY A 76 -7.98 10.13 9.43
N THR A 77 -7.26 10.92 8.64
CA THR A 77 -7.62 12.32 8.35
C THR A 77 -7.56 12.66 6.86
N ALA A 78 -8.29 13.71 6.48
CA ALA A 78 -8.24 14.25 5.12
C ALA A 78 -6.85 14.80 4.76
N GLU A 79 -6.13 15.38 5.73
CA GLU A 79 -4.76 15.86 5.55
C GLU A 79 -3.78 14.73 5.27
N GLU A 80 -3.92 13.61 5.99
CA GLU A 80 -3.14 12.39 5.73
C GLU A 80 -3.43 11.86 4.32
N LEU A 81 -4.70 11.80 3.90
CA LEU A 81 -5.07 11.37 2.55
C LEU A 81 -4.54 12.31 1.46
N ALA A 82 -4.62 13.62 1.67
CA ALA A 82 -4.11 14.60 0.72
C ALA A 82 -2.58 14.50 0.58
N THR A 83 -1.87 14.32 1.69
CA THR A 83 -0.41 14.19 1.69
C THR A 83 0.04 12.86 1.09
N ILE A 84 -0.65 11.75 1.39
CA ILE A 84 -0.30 10.46 0.80
C ILE A 84 -0.56 10.42 -0.71
N ALA A 85 -1.54 11.18 -1.21
CA ALA A 85 -1.74 11.36 -2.65
C ALA A 85 -0.52 12.02 -3.32
N ARG A 86 0.08 13.03 -2.67
CA ARG A 86 1.32 13.68 -3.14
C ARG A 86 2.51 12.72 -3.07
N LEU A 87 2.63 11.94 -2.00
CA LEU A 87 3.62 10.86 -1.88
C LEU A 87 3.51 9.87 -3.04
N PHE A 88 2.30 9.38 -3.33
CA PHE A 88 2.07 8.45 -4.43
C PHE A 88 2.29 9.08 -5.81
N ALA A 89 2.08 10.39 -5.96
CA ALA A 89 2.35 11.10 -7.20
C ALA A 89 3.85 11.12 -7.58
N VAL A 90 4.78 11.17 -6.61
CA VAL A 90 6.23 11.01 -6.85
C VAL A 90 6.54 9.70 -7.59
N MET A 91 5.74 8.67 -7.33
CA MET A 91 5.85 7.34 -7.95
C MET A 91 4.93 7.17 -9.17
N GLY A 92 4.36 8.25 -9.71
CA GLY A 92 3.46 8.19 -10.86
C GLY A 92 2.13 7.48 -10.59
N MET A 93 1.72 7.39 -9.32
CA MET A 93 0.48 6.74 -8.91
C MET A 93 -0.61 7.77 -8.66
N GLN A 94 -1.74 7.61 -9.35
CA GLN A 94 -2.89 8.51 -9.30
C GLN A 94 -4.08 7.82 -8.61
N PRO A 95 -4.98 8.57 -7.94
CA PRO A 95 -6.18 7.99 -7.35
C PRO A 95 -7.14 7.56 -8.46
N VAL A 96 -7.51 6.27 -8.48
CA VAL A 96 -8.42 5.69 -9.46
C VAL A 96 -9.57 4.99 -8.76
N GLY A 97 -10.79 5.37 -9.13
CA GLY A 97 -12.02 4.80 -8.59
C GLY A 97 -12.39 5.36 -7.21
N TYR A 98 -13.64 5.14 -6.84
CA TYR A 98 -14.20 5.50 -5.54
C TYR A 98 -14.98 4.31 -4.99
N TYR A 99 -14.73 3.97 -3.73
CA TYR A 99 -15.30 2.80 -3.07
C TYR A 99 -15.89 3.21 -1.73
N ASP A 100 -17.22 3.21 -1.63
CA ASP A 100 -17.93 3.48 -0.37
C ASP A 100 -18.28 2.17 0.35
N LEU A 101 -17.55 1.89 1.42
CA LEU A 101 -17.72 0.67 2.22
C LEU A 101 -18.73 0.86 3.38
N SER A 102 -19.30 2.06 3.54
CA SER A 102 -20.34 2.31 4.55
C SER A 102 -21.59 1.45 4.31
N SER A 103 -21.89 1.15 3.05
CA SER A 103 -22.95 0.22 2.65
C SER A 103 -22.76 -1.21 3.19
N ALA A 104 -21.52 -1.61 3.50
CA ALA A 104 -21.16 -2.88 4.10
C ALA A 104 -20.94 -2.78 5.64
N GLY A 105 -21.34 -1.66 6.26
CA GLY A 105 -21.17 -1.44 7.70
C GLY A 105 -19.74 -1.10 8.13
N VAL A 106 -18.84 -0.81 7.19
CA VAL A 106 -17.44 -0.44 7.50
C VAL A 106 -17.30 1.08 7.40
N PRO A 107 -16.79 1.79 8.44
CA PRO A 107 -16.83 3.25 8.50
C PRO A 107 -15.73 3.92 7.67
N VAL A 108 -15.58 3.53 6.40
CA VAL A 108 -14.56 4.06 5.49
C VAL A 108 -15.09 4.27 4.08
N HIS A 109 -14.41 5.14 3.34
CA HIS A 109 -14.45 5.18 1.88
C HIS A 109 -13.03 5.21 1.32
N SER A 110 -12.83 4.83 0.06
CA SER A 110 -11.50 4.51 -0.46
C SER A 110 -11.29 4.86 -1.93
N THR A 111 -10.02 4.88 -2.33
CA THR A 111 -9.56 4.92 -3.73
C THR A 111 -8.35 3.99 -3.90
N ALA A 112 -7.95 3.69 -5.14
CA ALA A 112 -6.73 2.94 -5.42
C ALA A 112 -5.70 3.84 -6.12
N PHE A 113 -4.53 4.04 -5.50
CA PHE A 113 -3.41 4.73 -6.12
C PHE A 113 -2.65 3.79 -7.04
N ARG A 114 -2.51 4.13 -8.32
CA ARG A 114 -1.81 3.31 -9.32
C ARG A 114 -1.38 4.10 -10.55
N ALA A 115 -0.46 3.55 -11.35
CA ALA A 115 -0.25 4.02 -12.70
C ALA A 115 -1.49 3.75 -13.59
N VAL A 116 -1.66 4.56 -14.64
CA VAL A 116 -2.84 4.50 -15.52
C VAL A 116 -2.53 4.11 -16.96
N HIS A 117 -1.30 4.34 -17.42
CA HIS A 117 -0.86 4.00 -18.77
C HIS A 117 -0.28 2.58 -18.82
N GLU A 118 -0.54 1.85 -19.90
CA GLU A 118 -0.08 0.46 -20.09
C GLU A 118 1.44 0.31 -19.97
N GLN A 119 2.21 1.21 -20.59
CA GLN A 119 3.68 1.22 -20.50
C GLN A 119 4.18 1.35 -19.05
N SER A 120 3.57 2.23 -18.26
CA SER A 120 3.92 2.42 -16.85
C SER A 120 3.50 1.21 -16.00
N LEU A 121 2.32 0.64 -16.29
CA LEU A 121 1.84 -0.58 -15.67
C LEU A 121 2.72 -1.79 -16.02
N HIS A 122 3.37 -1.81 -17.18
CA HIS A 122 4.33 -2.85 -17.55
C HIS A 122 5.60 -2.77 -16.69
N VAL A 123 6.15 -1.56 -16.47
CA VAL A 123 7.32 -1.38 -15.59
C VAL A 123 6.99 -1.73 -14.13
N SER A 124 5.85 -1.26 -13.63
CA SER A 124 5.36 -1.64 -12.31
C SER A 124 3.85 -1.49 -12.20
N PRO A 125 3.10 -2.60 -12.06
CA PRO A 125 1.65 -2.57 -11.85
C PRO A 125 1.27 -2.33 -10.38
N PHE A 126 2.22 -1.91 -9.54
CA PHE A 126 1.99 -1.73 -8.11
C PHE A 126 0.86 -0.73 -7.85
N ARG A 127 -0.03 -1.11 -6.91
CA ARG A 127 -1.20 -0.32 -6.54
C ARG A 127 -1.43 -0.38 -5.03
N VAL A 128 -1.94 0.71 -4.47
CA VAL A 128 -2.26 0.80 -3.04
C VAL A 128 -3.71 1.21 -2.85
N PHE A 129 -4.51 0.31 -2.30
CA PHE A 129 -5.87 0.62 -1.87
C PHE A 129 -5.81 1.42 -0.56
N THR A 130 -6.29 2.66 -0.60
CA THR A 130 -6.17 3.59 0.53
C THR A 130 -7.55 3.99 1.00
N SER A 131 -7.88 3.59 2.23
CA SER A 131 -9.14 3.92 2.89
C SER A 131 -8.98 5.10 3.84
N LEU A 132 -9.94 6.02 3.83
CA LEU A 132 -10.08 7.09 4.81
C LEU A 132 -11.19 6.74 5.81
N LEU A 133 -10.85 6.78 7.09
CA LEU A 133 -11.79 6.64 8.20
C LEU A 133 -12.80 7.80 8.24
N ARG A 134 -14.08 7.46 8.38
CA ARG A 134 -15.19 8.40 8.49
C ARG A 134 -15.65 8.53 9.93
N LEU A 135 -15.03 9.46 10.67
CA LEU A 135 -15.28 9.66 12.10
C LEU A 135 -16.74 10.07 12.40
N GLU A 136 -17.43 10.69 11.44
CA GLU A 136 -18.84 11.05 11.55
C GLU A 136 -19.78 9.83 11.67
N LEU A 137 -19.30 8.63 11.33
CA LEU A 137 -20.01 7.35 11.50
C LEU A 137 -19.76 6.69 12.86
N ILE A 138 -18.98 7.31 13.76
CA ILE A 138 -18.80 6.85 15.14
C ILE A 138 -19.94 7.40 16.00
N ASP A 139 -20.92 6.59 16.36
CA ASP A 139 -22.14 7.04 17.05
C ASP A 139 -21.85 7.64 18.44
N ASN A 140 -20.90 7.08 19.19
CA ASN A 140 -20.53 7.60 20.51
C ASN A 140 -19.73 8.92 20.36
N PRO A 141 -20.26 10.07 20.82
CA PRO A 141 -19.60 11.37 20.64
C PRO A 141 -18.26 11.48 21.38
N GLN A 142 -18.17 10.93 22.60
CA GLN A 142 -16.93 10.97 23.39
C GLN A 142 -15.83 10.15 22.72
N LEU A 143 -16.19 8.99 22.16
CA LEU A 143 -15.24 8.16 21.42
C LEU A 143 -14.79 8.82 20.11
N ARG A 144 -15.72 9.51 19.43
CA ARG A 144 -15.40 10.29 18.23
C ARG A 144 -14.42 11.42 18.54
N GLU A 145 -14.65 12.18 19.61
CA GLU A 145 -13.75 13.25 20.08
C GLU A 145 -12.39 12.70 20.48
N LEU A 146 -12.35 11.55 21.18
CA LEU A 146 -11.12 10.86 21.51
C LEU A 146 -10.33 10.52 20.25
N ALA A 147 -10.96 9.86 19.27
CA ALA A 147 -10.33 9.50 18.00
C ALA A 147 -9.80 10.72 17.23
N GLN A 148 -10.60 11.78 17.13
CA GLN A 148 -10.19 13.05 16.52
C GLN A 148 -8.95 13.63 17.22
N SER A 149 -8.92 13.65 18.55
CA SER A 149 -7.83 14.23 19.33
C SER A 149 -6.52 13.47 19.20
N ILE A 150 -6.57 12.14 19.03
CA ILE A 150 -5.40 11.29 18.83
C ILE A 150 -4.86 11.50 17.42
N LEU A 151 -5.74 11.43 16.41
CA LEU A 151 -5.38 11.62 15.01
C LEU A 151 -4.80 13.01 14.72
N ALA A 152 -5.32 14.06 15.37
CA ALA A 152 -4.84 15.43 15.17
C ALA A 152 -3.42 15.68 15.71
N LYS A 153 -2.88 14.82 16.57
CA LYS A 153 -1.56 15.01 17.20
C LYS A 153 -0.43 14.25 16.51
N ARG A 154 -0.75 13.26 15.68
CA ARG A 154 0.27 12.40 15.06
C ARG A 154 0.82 13.03 13.79
N GLN A 155 2.06 12.69 13.49
CA GLN A 155 2.71 12.98 12.21
C GLN A 155 3.18 11.65 11.62
N ILE A 156 2.52 11.20 10.55
CA ILE A 156 2.77 9.88 9.95
C ILE A 156 3.87 9.90 8.88
N PHE A 157 4.27 11.09 8.43
CA PHE A 157 5.32 11.27 7.43
C PHE A 157 6.58 11.84 8.10
N THR A 158 7.74 11.32 7.73
CA THR A 158 9.00 11.92 8.17
C THR A 158 9.16 13.29 7.52
N THR A 159 9.84 14.22 8.21
CA THR A 159 10.16 15.53 7.64
C THR A 159 10.88 15.39 6.30
N ARG A 160 11.79 14.42 6.19
CA ARG A 160 12.55 14.18 4.96
C ARG A 160 11.68 13.67 3.80
N ALA A 161 10.68 12.82 4.07
CA ALA A 161 9.70 12.43 3.05
C ALA A 161 8.94 13.65 2.52
N LEU A 162 8.48 14.55 3.41
CA LEU A 162 7.76 15.77 3.03
C LEU A 162 8.63 16.72 2.20
N GLU A 163 9.90 16.89 2.56
CA GLU A 163 10.88 17.67 1.79
C GLU A 163 11.08 17.12 0.38
N LEU A 164 11.23 15.80 0.24
CA LEU A 164 11.45 15.13 -1.05
C LEU A 164 10.21 15.18 -1.95
N ILE A 165 9.01 15.09 -1.37
CA ILE A 165 7.75 15.33 -2.10
C ILE A 165 7.72 16.76 -2.63
N ALA A 166 7.98 17.75 -1.79
CA ALA A 166 7.99 19.16 -2.20
C ALA A 166 9.09 19.47 -3.22
N GLN A 167 10.26 18.83 -3.11
CA GLN A 167 11.35 18.91 -4.09
C GLN A 167 10.90 18.34 -5.43
N CYS A 168 10.29 17.14 -5.46
CA CYS A 168 9.80 16.53 -6.70
C CYS A 168 8.75 17.41 -7.39
N GLU A 169 7.82 18.00 -6.63
CA GLU A 169 6.78 18.91 -7.16
C GLU A 169 7.38 20.20 -7.75
N ARG A 170 8.41 20.77 -7.08
CA ARG A 170 9.07 22.01 -7.49
C ARG A 170 9.99 21.82 -8.69
N ASP A 171 10.78 20.75 -8.69
CA ASP A 171 11.84 20.48 -9.67
C ASP A 171 11.37 19.60 -10.84
N GLY A 172 10.21 18.95 -10.71
CA GLY A 172 9.62 18.09 -11.74
C GLY A 172 10.11 16.63 -11.71
N GLY A 173 10.92 16.24 -10.72
CA GLY A 173 11.43 14.89 -10.56
C GLY A 173 12.48 14.78 -9.46
N LEU A 174 12.99 13.56 -9.25
CA LEU A 174 14.10 13.26 -8.34
C LEU A 174 15.23 12.57 -9.11
N ASN A 175 16.47 12.90 -8.78
CA ASN A 175 17.63 12.11 -9.24
C ASN A 175 17.67 10.76 -8.51
N ALA A 176 18.57 9.85 -8.91
CA ALA A 176 18.64 8.51 -8.35
C ALA A 176 18.86 8.48 -6.83
N ALA A 177 19.73 9.34 -6.29
CA ALA A 177 20.04 9.38 -4.86
C ALA A 177 18.85 9.90 -4.03
N ASP A 178 18.19 10.96 -4.51
CA ASP A 178 17.00 11.51 -3.87
C ASP A 178 15.82 10.54 -3.96
N ALA A 179 15.69 9.79 -5.06
CA ALA A 179 14.67 8.76 -5.22
C ALA A 179 14.88 7.59 -4.25
N GLU A 180 16.12 7.13 -4.07
CA GLU A 180 16.44 6.08 -3.08
C GLU A 180 16.14 6.56 -1.65
N ALA A 181 16.55 7.78 -1.31
CA ALA A 181 16.21 8.39 -0.02
C ALA A 181 14.69 8.51 0.16
N PHE A 182 13.96 8.93 -0.87
CA PHE A 182 12.51 9.03 -0.85
C PHE A 182 11.86 7.67 -0.57
N VAL A 183 12.32 6.59 -1.21
CA VAL A 183 11.80 5.24 -0.98
C VAL A 183 11.98 4.82 0.47
N GLN A 184 13.16 5.03 1.07
CA GLN A 184 13.41 4.66 2.47
C GLN A 184 12.57 5.50 3.44
N GLU A 185 12.48 6.81 3.21
CA GLU A 185 11.73 7.74 4.04
C GLU A 185 10.22 7.49 3.97
N ALA A 186 9.69 7.22 2.78
CA ALA A 186 8.29 6.83 2.60
C ALA A 186 7.98 5.49 3.28
N LEU A 187 8.93 4.54 3.29
CA LEU A 187 8.74 3.23 3.89
C LEU A 187 8.48 3.31 5.41
N HIS A 188 9.03 4.32 6.10
CA HIS A 188 8.79 4.54 7.52
C HIS A 188 7.31 4.78 7.85
N THR A 189 6.53 5.37 6.94
CA THR A 189 5.10 5.60 7.14
C THR A 189 4.30 4.29 7.24
N PHE A 190 4.78 3.20 6.63
CA PHE A 190 4.04 1.94 6.48
C PHE A 190 4.54 0.80 7.38
N ARG A 191 5.61 1.03 8.15
CA ARG A 191 6.19 0.03 9.06
C ARG A 191 5.20 -0.34 10.16
N TRP A 192 5.24 -1.60 10.56
CA TRP A 192 4.54 -2.03 11.75
C TRP A 192 5.23 -1.49 13.02
N HIS A 193 4.43 -0.89 13.91
CA HIS A 193 4.88 -0.43 15.22
C HIS A 193 4.10 -1.16 16.31
N HIS A 194 4.80 -1.90 17.18
CA HIS A 194 4.18 -2.67 18.26
C HIS A 194 3.57 -1.78 19.35
N ASP A 195 4.13 -0.58 19.57
CA ASP A 195 3.65 0.34 20.59
C ASP A 195 2.43 1.13 20.10
N ALA A 196 1.29 0.93 20.79
CA ALA A 196 0.13 1.79 20.65
C ALA A 196 0.38 3.21 21.18
N THR A 197 -0.34 4.18 20.65
CA THR A 197 -0.29 5.61 21.02
C THR A 197 -1.33 5.99 22.08
N VAL A 198 -2.07 5.00 22.57
CA VAL A 198 -3.23 5.15 23.47
C VAL A 198 -3.09 4.20 24.66
N THR A 199 -3.83 4.46 25.74
CA THR A 199 -3.90 3.52 26.87
C THR A 199 -4.66 2.24 26.50
N ALA A 200 -4.50 1.17 27.29
CA ALA A 200 -5.24 -0.07 27.08
C ALA A 200 -6.77 0.14 27.15
N GLU A 201 -7.24 1.01 28.03
CA GLU A 201 -8.66 1.36 28.15
C GLU A 201 -9.18 2.09 26.90
N GLN A 202 -8.43 3.08 26.41
CA GLN A 202 -8.77 3.79 25.17
C GLN A 202 -8.76 2.85 23.96
N TYR A 203 -7.78 1.95 23.88
CA TYR A 203 -7.73 0.92 22.84
C TYR A 203 -8.99 0.04 22.88
N GLN A 204 -9.38 -0.44 24.06
CA GLN A 204 -10.56 -1.28 24.24
C GLN A 204 -11.84 -0.55 23.78
N GLN A 205 -12.01 0.73 24.17
CA GLN A 205 -13.15 1.54 23.74
C GLN A 205 -13.22 1.71 22.22
N LEU A 206 -12.08 1.97 21.56
CA LEU A 206 -12.00 2.07 20.09
C LEU A 206 -12.30 0.72 19.41
N HIS A 207 -11.80 -0.38 20.00
CA HIS A 207 -11.93 -1.73 19.45
C HIS A 207 -13.37 -2.24 19.52
N ASP A 208 -14.05 -2.00 20.64
CA ASP A 208 -15.43 -2.44 20.88
C ASP A 208 -16.43 -1.74 19.96
N GLN A 209 -16.15 -0.49 19.57
CA GLN A 209 -16.94 0.19 18.56
C GLN A 209 -16.77 -0.46 17.17
N HIS A 210 -15.52 -0.61 16.72
CA HIS A 210 -15.20 -1.34 15.50
C HIS A 210 -13.68 -1.59 15.43
N ARG A 211 -13.26 -2.83 15.14
CA ARG A 211 -11.83 -3.21 15.07
C ARG A 211 -10.99 -2.29 14.17
N LEU A 212 -11.57 -1.85 13.05
CA LEU A 212 -10.95 -0.89 12.12
C LEU A 212 -10.65 0.47 12.77
N ILE A 213 -11.50 0.96 13.68
CA ILE A 213 -11.27 2.25 14.34
C ILE A 213 -10.02 2.16 15.21
N ALA A 214 -9.90 1.10 16.02
CA ALA A 214 -8.68 0.86 16.81
C ALA A 214 -7.43 0.73 15.92
N ASP A 215 -7.53 -0.05 14.84
CA ASP A 215 -6.45 -0.24 13.86
C ASP A 215 -5.92 1.07 13.24
N VAL A 216 -6.80 2.05 12.99
CA VAL A 216 -6.41 3.35 12.44
C VAL A 216 -5.93 4.32 13.51
N VAL A 217 -6.65 4.40 14.63
CA VAL A 217 -6.47 5.46 15.64
C VAL A 217 -5.37 5.12 16.64
N ALA A 218 -5.21 3.85 17.01
CA ALA A 218 -4.32 3.48 18.11
C ALA A 218 -2.84 3.41 17.71
N PHE A 219 -2.50 3.42 16.43
CA PHE A 219 -1.13 3.20 15.95
C PHE A 219 -0.49 4.48 15.39
N LYS A 220 0.85 4.49 15.39
CA LYS A 220 1.68 5.64 14.97
C LYS A 220 1.47 6.05 13.52
N GLY A 221 1.12 5.10 12.65
CA GLY A 221 0.95 5.33 11.21
C GLY A 221 0.14 4.24 10.51
N PRO A 222 -0.12 4.42 9.21
CA PRO A 222 -0.93 3.51 8.39
C PRO A 222 -0.12 2.28 7.97
N HIS A 223 0.14 1.37 8.91
CA HIS A 223 0.85 0.12 8.63
C HIS A 223 0.19 -0.69 7.51
N ILE A 224 0.97 -1.54 6.83
CA ILE A 224 0.44 -2.41 5.75
C ILE A 224 -0.60 -3.36 6.32
N ASN A 225 -1.86 -3.23 5.90
CA ASN A 225 -2.93 -4.14 6.31
C ASN A 225 -2.75 -5.52 5.66
N HIS A 226 -2.44 -5.53 4.37
CA HIS A 226 -2.01 -6.71 3.62
C HIS A 226 -1.22 -6.29 2.38
N LEU A 227 -0.38 -7.21 1.90
CA LEU A 227 0.30 -7.11 0.62
C LEU A 227 0.03 -8.40 -0.17
N THR A 228 -0.63 -8.28 -1.31
CA THR A 228 -1.16 -9.43 -2.03
C THR A 228 -0.42 -9.63 -3.36
N PRO A 229 0.24 -10.78 -3.55
CA PRO A 229 0.86 -11.15 -4.83
C PRO A 229 -0.19 -11.63 -5.84
N ARG A 230 0.17 -11.65 -7.14
CA ARG A 230 -0.68 -12.20 -8.20
C ARG A 230 -0.37 -13.68 -8.47
N THR A 231 -1.41 -14.52 -8.38
CA THR A 231 -1.39 -15.90 -8.89
C THR A 231 -2.16 -16.00 -10.21
N LEU A 232 -1.76 -16.93 -11.08
CA LEU A 232 -2.48 -17.28 -12.31
C LEU A 232 -3.64 -18.26 -12.06
N ASP A 233 -3.62 -18.96 -10.92
CA ASP A 233 -4.64 -19.92 -10.53
C ASP A 233 -4.91 -19.83 -9.01
N ILE A 234 -6.08 -19.29 -8.67
CA ILE A 234 -6.50 -19.10 -7.28
C ILE A 234 -7.03 -20.40 -6.65
N ASP A 235 -7.51 -21.34 -7.45
CA ASP A 235 -7.99 -22.62 -6.93
C ASP A 235 -6.79 -23.49 -6.54
N ALA A 236 -5.76 -23.52 -7.40
CA ALA A 236 -4.53 -24.25 -7.13
C ALA A 236 -3.76 -23.70 -5.92
N ILE A 237 -3.66 -22.37 -5.77
CA ILE A 237 -3.02 -21.79 -4.58
C ILE A 237 -3.82 -22.13 -3.31
N GLN A 238 -5.15 -22.06 -3.35
CA GLN A 238 -6.01 -22.37 -2.21
C GLN A 238 -5.85 -23.82 -1.74
N LEU A 239 -5.69 -24.77 -2.67
CA LEU A 239 -5.41 -26.16 -2.35
C LEU A 239 -4.02 -26.35 -1.69
N GLY A 240 -3.03 -25.55 -2.09
CA GLY A 240 -1.66 -25.63 -1.56
C GLY A 240 -1.46 -24.94 -0.21
N MET A 241 -2.26 -23.91 0.11
CA MET A 241 -2.08 -23.10 1.32
C MET A 241 -2.15 -23.90 2.63
N PRO A 242 -3.10 -24.82 2.87
CA PRO A 242 -3.16 -25.57 4.13
C PRO A 242 -1.90 -26.38 4.48
N ALA A 243 -1.11 -26.77 3.47
CA ALA A 243 0.16 -27.49 3.68
C ALA A 243 1.31 -26.57 4.14
N LYS A 244 1.09 -25.25 4.16
CA LYS A 244 2.09 -24.21 4.42
C LYS A 244 1.81 -23.37 5.68
N GLY A 245 0.75 -23.71 6.42
CA GLY A 245 0.30 -22.99 7.64
C GLY A 245 -0.72 -21.90 7.32
#